data_AF-A0A7Y3EVW8-F1
#
_entry.id   AF-A0A7Y3EVW8-F1
#
_cell.length_a   1.000
_cell.length_b   1.000
_cell.length_c   1.000
_cell.angle_alpha   90.00
_cell.angle_beta   90.00
_cell.angle_gamma   90.00
#
_symmetry.space_group_name_H-M   'P 1'
#
loop_
_entity.id
_entity.type
_entity.pdbx_description
1 polymer ?
#
loop_
_entity_poly.entity_id
_entity_poly.type
_entity_poly.pdbx_seq_one_letter_code
_entity_poly.pdbx_strand_id
1 'polypeptide(L)'
;MTTPAHPLSLKERNYIIGSALLALFLGALDALIMSAAMPSIVAELGGLHLYAWVYSAYFLARAVSLPIFGKLADLYNTRNLFLISIALFLISSIAAGTAQSMTFL
;
A
#
# COMPACT_ATOMS: atom_id res chain seq x y z
N MET A 1 4.09 -29.47 -20.98
CA MET A 1 4.67 -29.99 -19.73
C MET A 1 3.85 -29.41 -18.58
N THR A 2 2.83 -30.15 -18.13
CA THR A 2 1.90 -29.74 -17.07
C THR A 2 2.48 -30.18 -15.72
N THR A 3 2.98 -29.23 -14.94
CA THR A 3 3.39 -29.47 -13.54
C THR A 3 2.21 -30.08 -12.79
N PRO A 4 2.35 -31.24 -12.10
CA PRO A 4 1.25 -31.82 -11.36
C PRO A 4 0.84 -30.86 -10.25
N ALA A 5 -0.41 -30.38 -10.29
CA ALA A 5 -0.98 -29.56 -9.24
C ALA A 5 -1.01 -30.39 -7.95
N HIS A 6 -0.12 -30.07 -7.02
CA HIS A 6 -0.10 -30.67 -5.70
C HIS A 6 -1.45 -30.36 -5.02
N PRO A 7 -2.25 -31.36 -4.61
CA PRO A 7 -3.52 -31.10 -3.95
C PRO A 7 -3.22 -30.37 -2.63
N LEU A 8 -3.63 -29.11 -2.55
CA LEU A 8 -3.44 -28.27 -1.36
C LEU A 8 -4.16 -28.90 -0.17
N SER A 9 -3.44 -29.10 0.93
CA SER A 9 -4.02 -29.56 2.19
C SER A 9 -5.04 -28.53 2.71
N LEU A 10 -6.10 -28.99 3.38
CA LEU A 10 -7.09 -28.10 4.00
C LEU A 10 -6.44 -27.06 4.94
N LYS A 11 -5.35 -27.44 5.63
CA LYS A 11 -4.57 -26.52 6.46
C LYS A 11 -3.90 -25.44 5.62
N GLU A 12 -3.20 -25.81 4.56
CA GLU A 12 -2.50 -24.86 3.67
C GLU A 12 -3.48 -23.89 3.02
N ARG A 13 -4.63 -24.38 2.55
CA ARG A 13 -5.69 -23.55 1.98
C ARG A 13 -6.24 -22.55 2.99
N ASN A 14 -6.47 -22.97 4.23
CA ASN A 14 -6.94 -22.08 5.29
C ASN A 14 -5.88 -21.04 5.68
N TYR A 15 -4.60 -21.39 5.68
CA TYR A 15 -3.51 -20.42 5.91
C TYR A 15 -3.40 -19.40 4.78
N ILE A 16 -3.49 -19.83 3.51
CA ILE A 16 -3.49 -18.92 2.35
C ILE A 16 -4.69 -17.97 2.45
N ILE A 17 -5.90 -18.50 2.68
CA ILE A 17 -7.11 -17.69 2.82
C ILE A 17 -6.98 -16.73 4.02
N GLY A 18 -6.50 -17.21 5.17
CA GLY A 18 -6.30 -16.39 6.36
C GLY A 18 -5.30 -15.26 6.11
N SER A 19 -4.19 -15.54 5.44
CA SER A 19 -3.20 -14.52 5.06
C SER A 19 -3.76 -13.50 4.07
N ALA A 20 -4.58 -13.93 3.10
CA ALA A 20 -5.24 -13.04 2.15
C ALA A 20 -6.28 -12.14 2.83
N LEU A 21 -7.06 -12.69 3.77
CA LEU A 21 -8.02 -11.92 4.56
C LEU A 21 -7.33 -10.90 5.46
N LEU A 22 -6.20 -11.27 6.08
CA LEU A 22 -5.39 -10.33 6.86
C LEU A 22 -4.79 -9.23 5.99
N ALA A 23 -4.29 -9.56 4.80
CA ALA A 23 -3.80 -8.57 3.84
C ALA A 23 -4.92 -7.62 3.40
N LEU A 24 -6.12 -8.15 3.14
CA LEU A 24 -7.29 -7.35 2.79
C LEU A 24 -7.71 -6.43 3.95
N PHE A 25 -7.72 -6.96 5.18
CA PHE A 25 -8.01 -6.19 6.39
C PHE A 25 -7.01 -5.04 6.58
N LEU A 26 -5.72 -5.30 6.43
CA LEU A 26 -4.69 -4.26 6.49
C LEU A 26 -4.90 -3.19 5.41
N GLY A 27 -5.23 -3.59 4.18
CA GLY A 27 -5.58 -2.66 3.11
C GLY A 27 -6.85 -1.84 3.39
N ALA A 28 -7.81 -2.39 4.12
CA ALA A 28 -8.99 -1.64 4.58
C ALA A 28 -8.63 -0.63 5.68
N LEU A 29 -7.74 -0.99 6.61
CA LEU A 29 -7.24 -0.06 7.63
C LEU A 29 -6.51 1.14 7.03
N ASP A 30 -5.70 0.94 5.99
CA ASP A 30 -5.01 2.01 5.27
C ASP A 30 -6.00 3.07 4.71
N ALA A 31 -7.12 2.61 4.13
CA ALA A 31 -8.18 3.51 3.67
C ALA A 31 -8.89 4.21 4.85
N LEU A 32 -9.06 3.51 5.98
CA LEU A 32 -9.68 4.07 7.18
C LEU A 32 -8.82 5.18 7.79
N ILE A 33 -7.50 5.03 7.81
CA ILE A 33 -6.57 6.06 8.30
C ILE A 33 -6.72 7.34 7.48
N MET A 34 -6.76 7.23 6.15
CA MET A 34 -6.97 8.37 5.26
C MET A 34 -8.35 9.00 5.38
N SER A 35 -9.36 8.27 5.86
CA SER A 35 -10.69 8.82 6.10
C SER A 35 -10.87 9.39 7.51
N ALA A 36 -10.19 8.85 8.52
CA ALA A 36 -10.42 9.17 9.93
C ALA A 36 -9.40 10.16 10.51
N ALA A 37 -8.11 10.00 10.19
CA ALA A 37 -7.04 10.82 10.76
C ALA A 37 -6.72 12.06 9.91
N MET A 38 -6.85 11.93 8.59
CA MET A 38 -6.53 12.97 7.61
C MET A 38 -7.32 14.28 7.79
N PRO A 39 -8.64 14.25 8.09
CA PRO A 39 -9.39 15.48 8.36
C PRO A 39 -8.82 16.30 9.52
N SER A 40 -8.36 15.62 10.59
CA SER A 40 -7.74 16.27 11.76
C SER A 40 -6.38 16.88 11.41
N ILE A 41 -5.54 16.15 10.65
CA ILE A 41 -4.22 16.64 10.22
C ILE A 41 -4.36 17.88 9.33
N VAL A 42 -5.32 17.87 8.40
CA VAL A 42 -5.56 19.01 7.50
C VAL A 42 -6.18 20.21 8.23
N ALA A 43 -6.97 19.96 9.28
CA ALA A 43 -7.50 21.01 10.14
C ALA A 43 -6.40 21.68 11.00
N GLU A 44 -5.46 20.89 11.54
CA GLU A 44 -4.34 21.40 12.33
C GLU A 44 -3.31 22.17 11.48
N LEU A 45 -3.07 21.73 10.23
CA LEU A 45 -2.11 22.39 9.33
C LEU A 45 -2.74 23.49 8.44
N GLY A 46 -4.04 23.74 8.55
CA GLY A 46 -4.72 24.88 7.91
C GLY A 46 -4.93 24.77 6.39
N GLY A 47 -4.93 23.56 5.83
CA GLY A 47 -4.92 23.32 4.37
C GLY A 47 -6.17 22.64 3.82
N LEU A 48 -7.38 23.01 4.24
CA LEU A 48 -8.64 22.39 3.77
C LEU A 48 -8.77 22.32 2.23
N HIS A 49 -8.18 23.27 1.51
CA HIS A 49 -8.12 23.25 0.04
C HIS A 49 -7.32 22.08 -0.53
N LEU A 50 -6.26 21.64 0.17
CA LEU A 50 -5.40 20.52 -0.24
C LEU A 50 -6.00 19.16 0.11
N TYR A 51 -7.04 19.09 0.96
CA TYR A 51 -7.71 17.83 1.32
C TYR A 51 -8.15 17.02 0.10
N ALA A 52 -8.76 17.69 -0.90
CA ALA A 52 -9.19 17.06 -2.13
C ALA A 52 -8.02 16.52 -2.98
N TRP A 53 -6.89 17.24 -2.99
CA TRP A 53 -5.68 16.84 -3.71
C TRP A 53 -5.01 15.64 -3.05
N VAL A 54 -4.92 15.60 -1.72
CA VAL A 54 -4.34 14.46 -0.99
C VAL A 54 -5.18 13.20 -1.21
N TYR A 55 -6.51 13.31 -1.12
CA TYR A 55 -7.39 12.15 -1.35
C TYR A 55 -7.31 11.66 -2.80
N SER A 56 -7.21 12.57 -3.76
CA SER A 56 -7.05 12.24 -5.20
C SER A 56 -5.69 11.60 -5.49
N ALA A 57 -4.60 12.13 -4.92
CA ALA A 57 -3.27 11.56 -5.04
C ALA A 57 -3.20 10.16 -4.41
N TYR A 58 -3.82 9.97 -3.23
CA TYR A 58 -3.92 8.67 -2.57
C TYR A 58 -4.65 7.64 -3.42
N PHE A 59 -5.81 7.99 -3.98
CA PHE A 59 -6.54 7.07 -4.86
C PHE A 59 -5.78 6.77 -6.16
N LEU A 60 -5.15 7.77 -6.77
CA LEU A 60 -4.35 7.58 -7.98
C LEU A 60 -3.18 6.64 -7.69
N ALA A 61 -2.44 6.89 -6.62
CA ALA A 61 -1.35 6.03 -6.18
C ALA A 61 -1.81 4.59 -5.94
N ARG A 62 -2.95 4.40 -5.26
CA ARG A 62 -3.54 3.07 -5.05
C ARG A 62 -3.94 2.38 -6.35
N ALA A 63 -4.63 3.11 -7.23
CA ALA A 63 -5.12 2.59 -8.51
C ALA A 63 -3.97 2.18 -9.44
N VAL A 64 -2.86 2.93 -9.39
CA VAL A 64 -1.65 2.64 -10.18
C VAL A 64 -0.81 1.53 -9.53
N SER A 65 -0.77 1.46 -8.20
CA SER A 65 0.02 0.46 -7.47
C SER A 65 -0.50 -0.96 -7.66
N LEU A 66 -1.82 -1.19 -7.63
CA LEU A 66 -2.40 -2.53 -7.80
C LEU A 66 -1.92 -3.29 -9.06
N PRO A 67 -2.06 -2.72 -10.28
CA PRO A 67 -1.61 -3.39 -11.50
C PRO A 67 -0.09 -3.44 -11.61
N ILE A 68 0.63 -2.43 -11.09
CA ILE A 68 2.10 -2.43 -11.05
C ILE A 68 2.60 -3.60 -10.22
N PHE A 69 2.12 -3.76 -8.98
CA PHE A 69 2.51 -4.87 -8.11
C PHE A 69 2.02 -6.22 -8.63
N GLY A 70 0.82 -6.30 -9.23
CA GLY A 70 0.32 -7.52 -9.87
C GLY A 70 1.23 -8.00 -11.00
N LYS A 71 1.66 -7.08 -11.88
CA LYS A 71 2.59 -7.39 -12.96
C LYS A 71 4.02 -7.66 -12.46
N LEU A 72 4.47 -6.93 -11.44
CA LEU A 72 5.78 -7.14 -10.82
C LEU A 72 5.89 -8.50 -10.11
N ALA A 73 4.80 -8.97 -9.48
CA ALA A 73 4.75 -10.28 -8.81
C ALA A 73 4.86 -11.44 -9.81
N ASP A 74 4.31 -11.28 -11.02
CA ASP A 74 4.43 -12.27 -12.10
C ASP A 74 5.80 -12.23 -12.79
N LEU A 75 6.43 -11.05 -12.88
CA LEU A 75 7.62 -10.86 -13.73
C LEU A 75 8.97 -10.95 -12.98
N TYR A 76 9.00 -10.76 -11.65
CA TYR A 76 10.26 -10.63 -10.89
C TYR A 76 10.43 -11.66 -9.76
N ASN A 77 11.67 -12.13 -9.60
CA ASN A 77 12.09 -12.87 -8.42
C ASN A 77 11.91 -12.00 -7.16
N THR A 78 11.19 -12.53 -6.16
CA THR A 78 10.79 -11.88 -4.89
C THR A 78 11.89 -11.07 -4.19
N ARG A 79 13.16 -11.46 -4.36
CA ARG A 79 14.32 -10.77 -3.78
C ARG A 79 14.53 -9.34 -4.28
N ASN A 80 14.38 -9.10 -5.60
CA ASN A 80 14.56 -7.74 -6.15
C ASN A 80 13.39 -6.83 -5.80
N LEU A 81 12.18 -7.39 -5.74
CA LEU A 81 10.99 -6.66 -5.32
C LEU A 81 11.14 -6.13 -3.89
N PHE A 82 11.67 -6.97 -3.00
CA PHE A 82 11.88 -6.61 -1.60
C PHE A 82 12.88 -5.46 -1.43
N LEU A 83 14.00 -5.48 -2.18
CA LEU A 83 15.00 -4.42 -2.15
C LEU A 83 14.47 -3.09 -2.69
N ILE A 84 13.68 -3.11 -3.77
CA ILE A 84 13.04 -1.90 -4.32
C ILE A 84 12.05 -1.31 -3.31
N SER A 85 11.22 -2.15 -2.68
CA SER A 85 10.27 -1.69 -1.66
C SER A 85 10.98 -1.05 -0.46
N ILE A 86 12.10 -1.62 0.00
CA ILE A 86 12.90 -1.03 1.09
C ILE A 86 13.47 0.33 0.69
N ALA A 87 14.05 0.44 -0.51
CA ALA A 87 14.60 1.70 -1.01
C ALA A 87 13.50 2.76 -1.14
N LEU A 88 12.34 2.39 -1.68
CA LEU A 88 11.18 3.27 -1.80
C LEU A 88 10.68 3.73 -0.42
N PHE A 89 10.59 2.80 0.54
CA PHE A 89 10.17 3.10 1.91
C PHE A 89 11.13 4.09 2.59
N LEU A 90 12.45 3.89 2.44
CA LEU A 90 13.46 4.79 2.98
C LEU A 90 13.33 6.20 2.39
N ILE A 91 13.19 6.32 1.07
CA ILE A 91 13.04 7.62 0.39
C ILE A 91 11.75 8.31 0.85
N SER A 92 10.63 7.60 0.89
CA SER A 92 9.34 8.14 1.35
C SER A 92 9.39 8.55 2.82
N SER A 93 10.04 7.78 3.67
CA SER A 93 10.16 8.10 5.10
C SER A 93 11.04 9.33 5.34
N ILE A 94 12.10 9.52 4.56
CA ILE A 94 12.94 10.73 4.62
C ILE A 94 12.13 11.93 4.14
N ALA A 95 11.41 11.80 3.02
CA ALA A 95 10.58 12.86 2.47
C ALA A 95 9.49 13.31 3.47
N ALA A 96 8.77 12.36 4.07
CA ALA A 96 7.77 12.64 5.10
C ALA A 96 8.37 13.26 6.38
N GLY A 97 9.59 12.85 6.77
CA GLY A 97 10.30 13.41 7.93
C GLY A 97 10.81 14.85 7.72
N THR A 98 11.02 15.26 6.46
CA THR A 98 11.41 16.64 6.12
C THR A 98 10.24 17.58 5.86
N ALA A 99 9.00 17.12 6.05
CA ALA A 99 7.81 17.92 5.78
C ALA A 99 7.64 19.05 6.81
N GLN A 100 8.12 20.25 6.46
CA GLN A 100 7.90 21.49 7.23
C GLN A 100 6.57 22.19 6.87
N SER A 101 5.82 21.73 5.86
CA SER A 101 4.50 22.26 5.51
C SER A 101 3.60 21.22 4.83
N MET A 102 2.29 21.46 4.85
CA MET A 102 1.25 20.62 4.21
C MET A 102 1.38 20.48 2.69
N THR A 103 2.24 21.28 2.05
CA THR A 103 2.54 21.21 0.61
C THR A 103 3.67 20.22 0.30
N PHE A 104 4.47 19.87 1.32
CA PHE A 104 5.59 18.94 1.21
C PHE A 104 5.24 17.52 1.67
N LEU A 105 4.20 17.39 2.51
CA LEU A 105 3.57 16.12 2.89
C LEU A 105 2.65 15.62 1.78
#